data_AF-A0A9D2M5C9-F1
#
_entry.id   AF-A0A9D2M5C9-F1
#
_cell.length_a   1.000
_cell.length_b   1.000
_cell.length_c   1.000
_cell.angle_alpha   90.00
_cell.angle_beta   90.00
_cell.angle_gamma   90.00
#
_symmetry.space_group_name_H-M   'P 1'
#
loop_
_entity.id
_entity.type
_entity.pdbx_description
1 polymer ?
#
loop_
_entity_poly.entity_id
_entity_poly.type
_entity_poly.pdbx_seq_one_letter_code
_entity_poly.pdbx_strand_id
1 'polypeptide(L)'
;RVRPIDADRIVEVAKHAWNEWNLAMATQDTNRGVNKVLKKQELCKAVEGVADACPTIDPESLRPQWIPVTQRLPEAEEEVLAFCKCGKGGYVCEAFFIPKGTYREDSGYYFEWECCEEYNEERDDYEINPGWYERIHNWDDYGCVAIQDMVMYWMPLPKKPESDGYADDIR
;
A
#
# COMPACT_ATOMS: atom_id res chain seq x y z
N ARG A 1 11.47 12.49 -22.52
CA ARG A 1 11.37 12.20 -21.07
C ARG A 1 9.90 11.96 -20.77
N VAL A 2 9.54 10.79 -20.25
CA VAL A 2 8.14 10.47 -19.88
C VAL A 2 7.87 11.06 -18.49
N ARG A 3 6.72 11.72 -18.32
CA ARG A 3 6.25 12.22 -17.01
C ARG A 3 4.98 11.44 -16.65
N PRO A 4 5.00 10.56 -15.64
CA PRO A 4 3.78 10.00 -15.06
C PRO A 4 3.01 11.14 -14.38
N ILE A 5 1.75 11.34 -14.75
CA ILE A 5 0.89 12.36 -14.16
C ILE A 5 -0.22 11.71 -13.35
N ASP A 6 -0.66 12.38 -12.29
CA ASP A 6 -1.85 11.99 -11.56
C ASP A 6 -3.11 12.26 -12.41
N ALA A 7 -3.70 11.17 -12.93
CA ALA A 7 -4.87 11.24 -13.78
C ALA A 7 -6.12 11.68 -13.01
N ASP A 8 -6.22 11.39 -11.71
CA ASP A 8 -7.40 11.73 -10.92
C ASP A 8 -7.48 13.25 -10.69
N ARG A 9 -6.34 13.93 -10.72
CA ARG A 9 -6.23 15.39 -10.62
C ARG A 9 -6.46 16.13 -11.92
N ILE A 10 -6.47 15.43 -13.06
CA ILE A 10 -6.52 16.08 -14.38
C ILE A 10 -7.77 16.94 -14.57
N VAL A 11 -8.90 16.54 -13.99
CA VAL A 11 -10.18 17.24 -14.12
C VAL A 11 -10.17 18.56 -13.33
N GLU A 12 -9.55 18.57 -12.14
CA GLU A 12 -9.41 19.78 -11.33
C GLU A 12 -8.53 20.81 -12.05
N VAL A 13 -7.39 20.36 -12.58
CA VAL A 13 -6.45 21.20 -13.33
C VAL A 13 -7.08 21.70 -14.64
N ALA A 14 -7.82 20.84 -15.36
CA ALA A 14 -8.52 21.23 -16.58
C ALA A 14 -9.59 22.29 -16.35
N LYS A 15 -10.32 22.22 -15.23
CA LYS A 15 -11.29 23.26 -14.85
C LYS A 15 -10.61 24.61 -14.61
N HIS A 16 -9.44 24.63 -13.96
CA HIS A 16 -8.67 25.86 -13.78
C HIS A 16 -8.23 26.46 -15.12
N ALA A 17 -7.59 25.65 -15.98
CA ALA A 17 -7.13 26.10 -17.30
C ALA A 17 -8.29 26.57 -18.20
N TRP A 18 -9.46 25.94 -18.09
CA TRP A 18 -10.68 26.37 -18.79
C TRP A 18 -11.17 27.74 -18.32
N ASN A 19 -11.10 28.02 -17.02
CA ASN A 19 -11.48 29.33 -16.49
C ASN A 19 -10.54 30.44 -16.96
N GLU A 20 -9.23 30.18 -17.00
CA GLU A 20 -8.25 31.11 -17.58
C GLU A 20 -8.50 31.33 -19.07
N TRP A 21 -8.83 30.25 -19.80
CA TRP A 21 -9.21 30.33 -21.21
C TRP A 21 -10.45 31.19 -21.43
N ASN A 22 -11.52 30.98 -20.65
CA ASN A 22 -12.74 31.78 -20.75
C ASN A 22 -12.48 33.26 -20.46
N LEU A 23 -11.65 33.57 -19.46
CA LEU A 23 -11.26 34.93 -19.14
C LEU A 23 -10.50 35.58 -20.30
N ALA A 24 -9.53 34.86 -20.88
CA ALA A 24 -8.79 35.32 -22.05
C ALA A 24 -9.73 35.58 -23.25
N MET A 25 -10.68 34.67 -23.51
CA MET A 25 -11.65 34.83 -24.59
C MET A 25 -12.60 36.01 -24.36
N ALA A 26 -13.06 36.23 -23.13
CA ALA A 26 -13.94 37.35 -22.79
C ALA A 26 -13.27 38.72 -22.99
N THR A 27 -11.96 38.83 -22.75
CA THR A 27 -11.21 40.06 -23.02
C THR A 27 -10.98 40.35 -24.50
N GLN A 28 -11.14 39.35 -25.37
CA GLN A 28 -10.83 39.44 -26.80
C GLN A 28 -12.08 39.56 -27.69
N ASP A 29 -13.29 39.51 -27.12
CA ASP A 29 -14.56 39.56 -27.85
C ASP A 29 -14.94 41.00 -28.26
N THR A 30 -14.03 41.69 -28.96
CA THR A 30 -14.33 42.95 -29.65
C THR A 30 -14.86 42.64 -31.06
N ASN A 31 -16.18 42.47 -31.17
CA ASN A 31 -17.02 42.69 -32.37
C ASN A 31 -16.64 42.08 -33.75
N ARG A 32 -15.71 41.14 -33.85
CA ARG A 32 -15.50 40.32 -35.06
C ARG A 32 -15.27 38.88 -34.64
N GLY A 33 -16.24 38.02 -34.94
CA GLY A 33 -16.29 36.63 -34.50
C GLY A 33 -14.92 35.94 -34.44
N VAL A 34 -14.59 35.42 -33.26
CA VAL A 34 -13.29 34.83 -32.94
C VAL A 34 -12.90 33.75 -33.98
N ASN A 35 -11.76 33.95 -34.65
CA ASN A 35 -11.23 33.05 -35.69
C ASN A 35 -11.02 31.62 -35.15
N LYS A 36 -11.41 30.59 -35.91
CA LYS A 36 -11.22 29.17 -35.55
C LYS A 36 -9.76 28.82 -35.22
N VAL A 37 -8.79 29.44 -35.88
CA VAL A 37 -7.35 29.24 -35.62
C VAL A 37 -6.98 29.69 -34.21
N LEU A 38 -7.49 30.85 -33.77
CA LEU A 38 -7.27 31.38 -32.42
C LEU A 38 -7.88 30.45 -31.36
N LYS A 39 -9.13 30.00 -31.57
CA LYS A 39 -9.76 29.02 -30.65
C LYS A 39 -8.94 27.74 -30.51
N LYS A 40 -8.36 27.25 -31.61
CA LYS A 40 -7.50 26.07 -31.61
C LYS A 40 -6.20 26.32 -30.85
N GLN A 41 -5.54 27.46 -31.07
CA GLN A 41 -4.30 27.83 -30.36
C GLN A 41 -4.53 27.92 -28.84
N GLU A 42 -5.60 28.58 -28.42
CA GLU A 42 -5.90 28.78 -27.01
C GLU A 42 -6.34 27.48 -26.33
N LEU A 43 -7.04 26.59 -27.05
CA LEU A 43 -7.30 25.23 -26.58
C LEU A 43 -5.99 24.44 -26.39
N CYS A 44 -5.06 24.51 -27.34
CA CYS A 44 -3.76 23.83 -27.21
C CYS A 44 -2.98 24.36 -26.00
N LYS A 45 -2.95 25.68 -25.77
CA LYS A 45 -2.32 26.28 -24.59
C LYS A 45 -2.95 25.81 -23.28
N ALA A 46 -4.29 25.73 -23.24
CA ALA A 46 -4.99 25.22 -22.06
C ALA A 46 -4.62 23.76 -21.79
N VAL A 47 -4.55 22.92 -22.82
CA VAL A 47 -4.13 21.51 -22.68
C VAL A 47 -2.68 21.38 -22.23
N GLU A 48 -1.76 22.20 -22.78
CA GLU A 48 -0.37 22.27 -22.32
C GLU A 48 -0.29 22.68 -20.85
N GLY A 49 -1.05 23.71 -20.46
CA GLY A 49 -1.15 24.16 -19.06
C GLY A 49 -1.63 23.06 -18.12
N VAL A 50 -2.58 22.22 -18.55
CA VAL A 50 -3.01 21.05 -17.78
C VAL A 50 -1.88 20.04 -17.61
N ALA A 51 -1.17 19.72 -18.70
CA ALA A 51 -0.08 18.75 -18.66
C ALA A 51 1.09 19.20 -17.78
N ASP A 52 1.34 20.51 -17.68
CA ASP A 52 2.42 21.07 -16.86
C ASP A 52 2.02 21.29 -15.39
N ALA A 53 0.75 21.60 -15.12
CA ALA A 53 0.25 21.80 -13.76
C ALA A 53 -0.18 20.50 -13.07
N CYS A 54 -0.43 19.42 -13.81
CA CYS A 54 -0.69 18.12 -13.20
C CYS A 54 0.53 17.66 -12.37
N PRO A 55 0.32 17.21 -11.12
CA PRO A 55 1.42 16.74 -10.31
C PRO A 55 2.06 15.51 -10.95
N THR A 56 3.38 15.48 -10.94
CA THR A 56 4.14 14.31 -11.38
C THR A 56 4.11 13.27 -10.27
N ILE A 57 3.79 12.03 -10.63
CA ILE A 57 3.89 10.90 -9.70
C ILE A 57 5.31 10.34 -9.77
N ASP A 58 5.92 10.13 -8.62
CA ASP A 58 7.13 9.31 -8.49
C ASP A 58 6.71 7.83 -8.49
N PRO A 59 7.09 7.02 -9.50
CA PRO A 59 6.75 5.60 -9.50
C PRO A 59 7.28 4.85 -8.27
N GLU A 60 8.38 5.30 -7.67
CA GLU A 60 8.91 4.67 -6.46
C GLU A 60 8.05 4.95 -5.22
N SER A 61 7.31 6.06 -5.20
CA SER A 61 6.36 6.35 -4.13
C SER A 61 5.11 5.46 -4.17
N LEU A 62 4.89 4.74 -5.28
CA LEU A 62 3.80 3.78 -5.43
C LEU A 62 4.16 2.37 -4.93
N ARG A 63 5.44 2.11 -4.65
CA ARG A 63 5.89 0.81 -4.14
C ARG A 63 5.67 0.75 -2.62
N PRO A 64 5.31 -0.43 -2.08
CA PRO A 64 5.30 -0.62 -0.63
C PRO A 64 6.67 -0.25 -0.05
N GLN A 65 6.66 0.58 1.00
CA GLN A 65 7.86 1.05 1.69
C GLN A 65 7.99 0.34 3.03
N TRP A 66 9.22 0.15 3.49
CA TRP A 66 9.50 -0.37 4.83
C TRP A 66 9.10 0.65 5.89
N ILE A 67 8.25 0.21 6.82
CA ILE A 67 7.74 0.95 7.96
C ILE A 67 8.48 0.46 9.21
N PRO A 68 9.21 1.32 9.94
CA PRO A 68 9.82 0.93 11.20
C PRO A 68 8.74 0.50 12.21
N VAL A 69 8.96 -0.59 12.94
CA VAL A 69 8.02 -1.02 14.00
C VAL A 69 7.84 0.06 15.08
N THR A 70 8.85 0.91 15.28
CA THR A 70 8.81 2.05 16.21
C THR A 70 7.93 3.20 15.72
N GLN A 71 7.63 3.26 14.42
CA GLN A 71 6.71 4.26 13.86
C GLN A 71 5.27 3.81 14.05
N ARG A 72 4.97 2.56 13.66
CA ARG A 72 3.69 1.89 13.92
C ARG A 72 3.82 0.40 13.69
N LEU A 73 2.94 -0.35 14.34
CA LEU A 73 2.71 -1.77 14.07
C LEU A 73 1.65 -1.93 12.95
N PRO A 74 1.61 -3.08 12.26
CA PRO A 74 0.48 -3.43 11.42
C PRO A 74 -0.77 -3.67 12.28
N GLU A 75 -1.93 -3.78 11.64
CA GLU A 75 -3.13 -4.22 12.36
C GLU A 75 -2.95 -5.65 12.87
N ALA A 76 -3.70 -6.02 13.91
CA ALA A 76 -3.63 -7.36 14.48
C ALA A 76 -3.89 -8.40 13.38
N GLU A 77 -3.02 -9.41 13.29
CA GLU A 77 -3.13 -10.51 12.31
C GLU A 77 -3.06 -10.09 10.83
N GLU A 78 -2.65 -8.85 10.53
CA GLU A 78 -2.35 -8.44 9.15
C GLU A 78 -1.06 -9.10 8.67
N GLU A 79 -1.15 -9.95 7.65
CA GLU A 79 0.01 -10.57 7.00
C GLU A 79 0.83 -9.52 6.23
N VAL A 80 2.11 -9.41 6.60
CA VAL A 80 3.07 -8.43 6.08
C VAL A 80 4.40 -9.10 5.78
N LEU A 81 5.29 -8.44 5.03
CA LEU A 81 6.71 -8.80 5.04
C LEU A 81 7.38 -8.12 6.22
N ALA A 82 8.03 -8.88 7.07
CA ALA A 82 8.81 -8.39 8.20
C ALA A 82 10.30 -8.55 7.94
N PHE A 83 11.08 -7.52 8.27
CA PHE A 83 12.54 -7.60 8.31
C PHE A 83 13.00 -7.85 9.74
N CYS A 84 13.57 -9.04 9.95
CA CYS A 84 14.04 -9.55 11.22
C CYS A 84 15.55 -9.44 11.29
N LYS A 85 16.08 -8.82 12.34
CA LYS A 85 17.52 -8.67 12.54
C LYS A 85 18.05 -9.85 13.33
N CYS A 86 18.96 -10.62 12.72
CA CYS A 86 19.62 -11.76 13.34
C CYS A 86 21.15 -11.64 13.20
N GLY A 87 21.86 -11.62 14.33
CA GLY A 87 23.31 -11.49 14.37
C GLY A 87 23.85 -10.27 13.61
N LYS A 88 24.75 -10.49 12.65
CA LYS A 88 25.35 -9.43 11.81
C LYS A 88 24.50 -9.07 10.57
N GLY A 89 23.39 -9.76 10.34
CA GLY A 89 22.53 -9.58 9.18
C GLY A 89 21.05 -9.52 9.56
N GLY A 90 20.22 -10.01 8.66
CA GLY A 90 18.79 -10.13 8.85
C GLY A 90 18.15 -10.94 7.73
N TYR A 91 16.89 -11.26 7.90
CA TYR A 91 16.09 -11.98 6.92
C TYR A 91 14.75 -11.28 6.74
N VAL A 92 14.08 -11.58 5.64
CA VAL A 92 12.70 -11.18 5.39
C VAL A 92 11.85 -12.43 5.39
N CYS A 93 10.76 -12.42 6.15
CA CYS A 93 9.75 -13.47 6.15
C CYS A 93 8.36 -12.84 6.07
N GLU A 94 7.37 -13.65 5.73
CA GLU A 94 5.97 -13.28 5.92
C GLU A 94 5.63 -13.43 7.41
N ALA A 95 4.97 -12.45 7.99
CA ALA A 95 4.69 -12.41 9.41
C ALA A 95 3.45 -11.57 9.71
N PHE A 96 2.95 -11.69 10.93
CA PHE A 96 1.91 -10.82 11.46
C PHE A 96 2.19 -10.51 12.94
N PHE A 97 1.51 -9.49 13.47
CA PHE A 97 1.65 -9.06 14.86
C PHE A 97 0.43 -9.43 15.69
N ILE A 98 0.66 -9.95 16.88
CA ILE A 98 -0.35 -10.22 17.90
C ILE A 98 -0.23 -9.19 19.03
N PRO A 99 -1.25 -8.33 19.25
CA PRO A 99 -1.25 -7.41 20.38
C PRO A 99 -1.49 -8.15 21.70
N LYS A 100 -1.12 -7.51 22.81
CA LYS A 100 -1.40 -8.03 24.14
C LYS A 100 -2.91 -8.08 24.38
N GLY A 101 -3.39 -9.13 25.05
CA GLY A 101 -4.81 -9.36 25.31
C GLY A 101 -5.56 -10.04 24.17
N THR A 102 -4.86 -10.58 23.16
CA THR A 102 -5.48 -11.45 22.15
C THR A 102 -5.61 -12.88 22.69
N TYR A 103 -6.79 -13.45 22.55
CA TYR A 103 -7.12 -14.81 23.00
C TYR A 103 -7.26 -15.74 21.79
N ARG A 104 -7.03 -17.04 21.98
CA ARG A 104 -7.02 -17.99 20.86
C ARG A 104 -8.35 -18.09 20.13
N GLU A 105 -9.47 -18.09 20.85
CA GLU A 105 -10.80 -18.15 20.26
C GLU A 105 -11.16 -16.88 19.47
N ASP A 106 -10.45 -15.77 19.72
CA ASP A 106 -10.62 -14.51 19.01
C ASP A 106 -9.71 -14.41 17.76
N SER A 107 -8.79 -15.36 17.56
CA SER A 107 -7.79 -15.34 16.49
C SER A 107 -8.20 -16.10 15.22
N GLY A 108 -7.77 -15.62 14.05
CA GLY A 108 -7.87 -16.35 12.79
C GLY A 108 -6.85 -17.48 12.62
N TYR A 109 -5.85 -17.59 13.51
CA TYR A 109 -4.77 -18.57 13.41
C TYR A 109 -4.81 -19.60 14.54
N TYR A 110 -4.33 -20.80 14.23
CA TYR A 110 -4.09 -21.82 15.24
C TYR A 110 -2.72 -21.61 15.89
N PHE A 111 -2.72 -21.45 17.21
CA PHE A 111 -1.51 -21.36 18.02
C PHE A 111 -1.33 -22.62 18.85
N GLU A 112 -0.12 -23.16 18.83
CA GLU A 112 0.26 -24.22 19.74
C GLU A 112 0.33 -23.71 21.19
N TRP A 113 0.30 -24.65 22.13
CA TRP A 113 0.37 -24.38 23.56
C TRP A 113 1.63 -23.59 23.96
N GLU A 114 2.75 -23.77 23.24
CA GLU A 114 3.99 -23.04 23.51
C GLU A 114 3.88 -21.53 23.19
N CYS A 115 2.89 -21.14 22.40
CA CYS A 115 2.61 -19.74 22.06
C CYS A 115 1.62 -19.07 23.03
N CYS A 116 1.14 -19.80 24.05
CA CYS A 116 0.09 -19.33 24.96
C CYS A 116 0.45 -19.69 26.41
N GLU A 117 0.98 -18.73 27.17
CA GLU A 117 1.46 -18.99 28.54
C GLU A 117 0.40 -18.86 29.62
N GLU A 118 -0.56 -17.94 29.46
CA GLU A 118 -1.50 -17.57 30.52
C GLU A 118 -2.93 -18.06 30.23
N TYR A 119 -3.45 -18.91 31.11
CA TYR A 119 -4.85 -19.33 31.08
C TYR A 119 -5.75 -18.34 31.83
N ASN A 120 -6.86 -17.95 31.22
CA ASN A 120 -7.87 -17.10 31.81
C ASN A 120 -9.11 -17.93 32.18
N GLU A 121 -9.29 -18.21 33.47
CA GLU A 121 -10.42 -18.99 34.00
C GLU A 121 -11.78 -18.33 33.74
N GLU A 122 -11.87 -17.00 33.67
CA GLU A 122 -13.14 -16.31 33.42
C GLU A 122 -13.60 -16.46 31.97
N ARG A 123 -12.64 -16.50 31.04
CA ARG A 123 -12.90 -16.68 29.60
C ARG A 123 -12.90 -18.12 29.14
N ASP A 124 -12.37 -19.03 29.96
CA ASP A 124 -12.12 -20.43 29.59
C ASP A 124 -11.20 -20.55 28.36
N ASP A 125 -10.24 -19.62 28.23
CA ASP A 125 -9.34 -19.54 27.07
C ASP A 125 -7.93 -19.08 27.47
N TYR A 126 -6.98 -19.28 26.56
CA TYR A 126 -5.58 -18.90 26.71
C TYR A 126 -5.29 -17.59 25.98
N GLU A 127 -4.57 -16.70 26.64
CA GLU A 127 -4.01 -15.51 26.00
C GLU A 127 -2.80 -15.94 25.14
N ILE A 128 -2.76 -15.45 23.91
CA ILE A 128 -1.63 -15.67 23.00
C ILE A 128 -0.51 -14.71 23.40
N ASN A 129 0.72 -15.20 23.44
CA ASN A 129 1.89 -14.38 23.74
C ASN A 129 1.99 -13.21 22.74
N PRO A 130 2.02 -11.95 23.21
CA PRO A 130 2.08 -10.81 22.30
C PRO A 130 3.43 -10.75 21.59
N GLY A 131 3.42 -10.45 20.30
CA GLY A 131 4.65 -10.39 19.52
C GLY A 131 4.45 -10.63 18.04
N TRP A 132 5.57 -10.93 17.38
CA TRP A 132 5.62 -11.23 15.96
C TRP A 132 5.62 -12.74 15.74
N TYR A 133 4.86 -13.18 14.74
CA TYR A 133 4.78 -14.57 14.34
C TYR A 133 5.06 -14.69 12.85
N GLU A 134 5.93 -15.61 12.46
CA GLU A 134 6.19 -15.97 11.07
C GLU A 134 5.02 -16.81 10.55
N ARG A 135 4.52 -16.47 9.36
CA ARG A 135 3.45 -17.19 8.69
C ARG A 135 4.05 -18.28 7.81
N ILE A 136 3.60 -19.52 8.00
CA ILE A 136 4.06 -20.70 7.25
C ILE A 136 2.93 -21.26 6.41
N HIS A 137 3.04 -21.16 5.08
CA HIS A 137 2.00 -21.65 4.15
C HIS A 137 2.26 -23.05 3.59
N ASN A 138 3.49 -23.53 3.66
CA ASN A 138 3.94 -24.74 2.96
C ASN A 138 4.15 -25.95 3.88
N TRP A 139 3.64 -25.90 5.10
CA TRP A 139 3.74 -26.99 6.07
C TRP A 139 2.36 -27.24 6.70
N ASP A 140 1.98 -28.51 6.78
CA ASP A 140 0.65 -28.91 7.26
C ASP A 140 0.51 -28.85 8.79
N ASP A 141 1.61 -28.98 9.53
CA ASP A 141 1.59 -29.08 11.01
C ASP A 141 1.61 -27.71 11.69
N TYR A 142 2.24 -26.71 11.06
CA TYR A 142 2.45 -25.38 11.64
C TYR A 142 1.94 -24.29 10.71
N GLY A 143 0.92 -23.55 11.16
CA GLY A 143 0.46 -22.34 10.48
C GLY A 143 1.32 -21.11 10.79
N CYS A 144 1.89 -21.04 11.99
CA CYS A 144 2.76 -19.95 12.38
C CYS A 144 3.71 -20.34 13.51
N VAL A 145 4.80 -19.58 13.67
CA VAL A 145 5.77 -19.74 14.76
C VAL A 145 6.20 -18.38 15.30
N ALA A 146 6.44 -18.28 16.61
CA ALA A 146 6.88 -17.03 17.23
C ALA A 146 8.27 -16.62 16.73
N ILE A 147 8.42 -15.37 16.29
CA ILE A 147 9.71 -14.80 15.90
C ILE A 147 10.43 -14.33 17.17
N GLN A 148 11.53 -15.00 17.49
CA GLN A 148 12.39 -14.67 18.64
C GLN A 148 13.40 -13.55 18.33
N ASP A 149 13.73 -13.35 17.04
CA ASP A 149 14.61 -12.27 16.59
C ASP A 149 13.91 -10.91 16.60
N MET A 150 14.71 -9.83 16.59
CA MET A 150 14.15 -8.48 16.64
C MET A 150 13.59 -8.07 15.27
N VAL A 151 12.26 -7.94 15.17
CA VAL A 151 11.61 -7.34 13.99
C VAL A 151 11.82 -5.83 14.01
N MET A 152 12.43 -5.30 12.95
CA MET A 152 12.82 -3.88 12.87
C MET A 152 11.90 -3.07 11.96
N TYR A 153 11.45 -3.68 10.86
CA TYR A 153 10.61 -3.04 9.85
C TYR A 153 9.58 -4.03 9.32
N TRP A 154 8.51 -3.50 8.75
CA TRP A 154 7.54 -4.29 8.01
C TRP A 154 7.04 -3.53 6.77
N MET A 155 6.46 -4.22 5.81
CA MET A 155 5.74 -3.61 4.68
C MET A 155 4.57 -4.50 4.25
N PRO A 156 3.50 -3.92 3.66
CA PRO A 156 2.40 -4.71 3.12
C PRO A 156 2.87 -5.75 2.10
N LEU A 157 2.19 -6.89 2.05
CA LEU A 157 2.46 -7.90 1.03
C LEU A 157 2.22 -7.34 -0.38
N PRO A 158 3.02 -7.77 -1.38
CA PRO A 158 2.72 -7.46 -2.77
C PRO A 158 1.38 -8.10 -3.18
N LYS A 159 0.73 -7.52 -4.19
CA LYS A 159 -0.47 -8.14 -4.76
C LYS A 159 -0.12 -9.52 -5.29
N LYS A 160 -0.97 -10.51 -5.00
CA LYS A 160 -0.88 -11.84 -5.60
C LYS A 160 -0.97 -11.72 -7.13
N PRO A 161 -0.33 -12.63 -7.89
CA PRO A 161 -0.48 -12.71 -9.33
C PRO A 161 -1.96 -12.82 -9.74
N GLU A 162 -2.32 -12.25 -10.90
CA GLU A 162 -3.70 -12.27 -11.41
C GLU A 162 -4.15 -13.67 -11.89
N SER A 163 -3.19 -14.55 -12.19
CA SER A 163 -3.44 -15.96 -12.47
C SER A 163 -2.58 -16.83 -11.56
N ASP A 164 -3.12 -17.96 -11.15
CA ASP A 164 -2.45 -19.01 -10.36
C ASP A 164 -1.37 -19.76 -11.14
N GLY A 165 -1.16 -19.40 -12.42
CA GLY A 165 -0.02 -19.86 -13.21
C GLY A 165 0.05 -21.37 -13.37
N TYR A 166 -1.09 -22.09 -13.30
CA TYR A 166 -1.15 -23.53 -13.56
C TYR A 166 -0.81 -23.79 -15.03
N ALA A 167 0.48 -23.83 -15.34
CA ALA A 167 1.01 -24.49 -16.52
C ALA A 167 1.25 -25.94 -16.11
N ASP A 168 0.53 -26.87 -16.74
CA ASP A 168 0.55 -28.32 -16.47
C ASP A 168 1.93 -29.00 -16.58
N ASP A 169 3.01 -28.27 -16.86
CA ASP A 169 4.29 -28.78 -17.36
C ASP A 169 5.52 -28.47 -16.49
N ILE A 170 5.37 -28.23 -15.19
CA ILE A 170 6.53 -28.21 -14.26
C ILE A 170 6.34 -29.25 -13.15
N ARG A 171 6.64 -30.51 -13.48
CA ARG A 171 7.02 -31.56 -12.54
C ARG A 171 8.25 -32.29 -13.05
#